data_AF-A0A1Y4RHS4-F1
#
_entry.id   AF-A0A1Y4RHS4-F1
#
_cell.length_a   1.000
_cell.length_b   1.000
_cell.length_c   1.000
_cell.angle_alpha   90.00
_cell.angle_beta   90.00
_cell.angle_gamma   90.00
#
_symmetry.space_group_name_H-M   'P 1'
#
loop_
_entity.id
_entity.type
_entity.pdbx_description
1 polymer ?
#
loop_
_entity_poly.entity_id
_entity_poly.type
_entity_poly.pdbx_seq_one_letter_code
_entity_poly.pdbx_strand_id
1 'polypeptide(L)'
;MKLPLKNILHTSGSLILLVLAYFIGQGFSRFTAADAMITAKSTASANWGLSFQEEGKAPVANASASYLSQYDAYYIEETEEKKIYLTFDCGFESGCTPAILDALKKHDAPATFFIVGNYLETSPELVKRMVEEGHTVGNHTYHHPDMSQISTETDFAEELQSLEALYEETIGQPMAKYYRPPQGIYSETNLQMAHDLGYQTFFWSLAYVDWYQDDQPTKEEAFEKLIPRIHPGAVVLLHNTSQTNADILNELLTKWEEMGYTFHPLSELCRV
;
A
#
# COMPACT_ATOMS: atom_id res chain seq x y z
N MET A 1 -11.32 89.47 28.79
CA MET A 1 -12.46 88.55 28.59
C MET A 1 -11.89 87.18 28.24
N LYS A 2 -12.28 86.13 28.98
CA LYS A 2 -11.65 84.79 29.02
C LYS A 2 -11.94 83.97 27.76
N LEU A 3 -10.96 83.17 27.31
CA LEU A 3 -11.14 82.05 26.36
C LEU A 3 -12.02 80.94 26.95
N PRO A 4 -12.53 80.03 26.10
CA PRO A 4 -12.09 78.65 26.29
C PRO A 4 -11.71 77.94 24.98
N LEU A 5 -10.46 77.48 24.92
CA LEU A 5 -10.08 76.28 24.17
C LEU A 5 -10.64 75.07 24.94
N LYS A 6 -11.55 74.30 24.34
CA LYS A 6 -11.83 72.92 24.76
C LYS A 6 -12.13 72.06 23.53
N ASN A 7 -11.47 70.90 23.50
CA ASN A 7 -11.83 69.69 22.76
C ASN A 7 -11.21 69.47 21.35
N ILE A 8 -9.89 69.46 21.23
CA ILE A 8 -9.19 68.75 20.12
C ILE A 8 -8.14 67.76 20.66
N LEU A 9 -8.40 67.12 21.80
CA LEU A 9 -7.46 66.12 22.37
C LEU A 9 -8.04 64.70 22.52
N HIS A 10 -9.32 64.48 22.22
CA HIS A 10 -9.96 63.18 22.48
C HIS A 10 -10.13 62.27 21.26
N THR A 11 -9.92 62.77 20.04
CA THR A 11 -10.11 61.99 18.80
C THR A 11 -8.82 61.34 18.29
N SER A 12 -7.64 61.92 18.57
CA SER A 12 -6.34 61.36 18.14
C SER A 12 -5.90 60.14 18.96
N GLY A 13 -6.24 60.09 20.26
CA GLY A 13 -5.89 58.95 21.12
C GLY A 13 -6.65 57.67 20.75
N SER A 14 -7.93 57.78 20.41
CA SER A 14 -8.76 56.64 20.01
C SER A 14 -8.35 56.05 18.66
N LEU A 15 -7.88 56.89 17.72
CA LEU A 15 -7.43 56.41 16.41
C LEU A 15 -6.10 55.63 16.52
N ILE A 16 -5.19 56.08 17.38
CA ILE A 16 -3.92 55.39 17.65
C ILE A 16 -4.16 54.04 18.36
N LEU A 17 -5.09 54.00 19.31
CA LEU A 17 -5.49 52.77 20.00
C LEU A 17 -6.12 51.74 19.04
N LEU A 18 -6.94 52.18 18.09
CA LEU A 18 -7.55 51.29 17.09
C LEU A 18 -6.51 50.74 16.09
N VAL A 19 -5.52 51.55 15.69
CA VAL A 19 -4.44 51.11 14.80
C VAL A 19 -3.52 50.10 15.50
N LEU A 20 -3.17 50.35 16.78
CA LEU A 20 -2.40 49.38 17.58
C LEU A 20 -3.17 48.08 17.80
N ALA A 21 -4.47 48.15 18.10
CA ALA A 21 -5.32 46.96 18.22
C ALA A 21 -5.43 46.17 16.90
N TYR A 22 -5.47 46.86 15.75
CA TYR A 22 -5.47 46.22 14.43
C TYR A 22 -4.17 45.47 14.15
N PHE A 23 -3.01 46.08 14.43
CA PHE A 23 -1.71 45.43 14.21
C PHE A 23 -1.42 44.30 15.21
N ILE A 24 -1.84 44.45 16.48
CA ILE A 24 -1.76 43.38 17.48
C ILE A 24 -2.68 42.22 17.10
N GLY A 25 -3.91 42.52 16.64
CA GLY A 25 -4.85 41.51 16.13
C GLY A 25 -4.32 40.76 14.91
N GLN A 26 -3.64 41.45 13.98
CA GLN A 26 -2.96 40.78 12.86
C GLN A 26 -1.75 39.95 13.29
N GLY A 27 -0.99 40.39 14.31
CA GLY A 27 0.11 39.62 14.88
C GLY A 27 -0.38 38.33 15.55
N PHE A 28 -1.44 38.42 16.36
CA PHE A 28 -2.07 37.27 17.01
C PHE A 28 -2.73 36.32 15.99
N SER A 29 -3.44 36.86 14.99
CA SER A 29 -4.02 36.06 13.90
C SER A 29 -2.96 35.33 13.08
N ARG A 30 -1.78 35.93 12.87
CA ARG A 30 -0.65 35.29 12.20
C ARG A 30 0.03 34.22 13.05
N PHE A 31 0.11 34.40 14.37
CA PHE A 31 0.59 33.36 15.29
C PHE A 31 -0.39 32.17 15.39
N THR A 32 -1.70 32.43 15.49
CA THR A 32 -2.71 31.36 15.47
C THR A 32 -2.80 30.67 14.12
N ALA A 33 -2.57 31.39 13.01
CA ALA A 33 -2.53 30.80 11.68
C ALA A 33 -1.27 29.94 11.48
N ALA A 34 -0.13 30.32 12.05
CA ALA A 34 1.10 29.53 12.00
C ALA A 34 1.00 28.24 12.82
N ASP A 35 0.34 28.26 13.99
CA ASP A 35 0.06 27.06 14.78
C ASP A 35 -1.07 26.20 14.16
N ALA A 36 -2.07 26.82 13.53
CA ALA A 36 -3.08 26.09 12.75
C ALA A 36 -2.51 25.47 11.46
N MET A 37 -1.39 26.01 10.95
CA MET A 37 -0.66 25.46 9.80
C MET A 37 0.11 24.17 10.13
N ILE A 38 0.22 23.80 11.42
CA ILE A 38 0.83 22.54 11.88
C ILE A 38 -0.18 21.37 11.87
N THR A 39 -1.45 21.62 11.53
CA THR A 39 -2.50 20.57 11.45
C THR A 39 -3.20 20.58 10.10
N ALA A 40 -2.48 20.11 9.07
CA ALA A 40 -3.05 19.43 7.92
C ALA A 40 -1.91 18.73 7.16
N LYS A 41 -1.42 17.61 7.72
CA LYS A 41 -0.76 16.60 6.87
C LYS A 41 -1.78 16.22 5.78
N SER A 42 -1.34 16.18 4.53
CA SER A 42 -2.19 15.96 3.37
C SER A 42 -3.06 14.71 3.53
N THR A 43 -4.37 14.90 3.67
CA THR A 43 -5.40 13.84 3.71
C THR A 43 -5.85 13.41 2.31
N ALA A 44 -5.18 13.84 1.25
CA ALA A 44 -5.56 13.46 -0.11
C ALA A 44 -5.23 11.97 -0.32
N SER A 45 -6.27 11.17 -0.60
CA SER A 45 -6.09 9.79 -1.02
C SER A 45 -5.44 9.74 -2.40
N ALA A 46 -4.58 8.75 -2.61
CA ALA A 46 -3.90 8.49 -3.86
C ALA A 46 -4.15 7.03 -4.27
N ASN A 47 -4.42 6.82 -5.56
CA ASN A 47 -4.41 5.49 -6.15
C ASN A 47 -2.96 5.14 -6.52
N TRP A 48 -2.45 4.00 -6.07
CA TRP A 48 -1.13 3.52 -6.48
C TRP A 48 -1.09 3.35 -8.00
N GLY A 49 -0.05 3.90 -8.63
CA GLY A 49 0.03 3.95 -10.09
C GLY A 49 1.46 3.86 -10.59
N LEU A 50 1.62 3.19 -11.73
CA LEU A 50 2.90 2.92 -12.37
C LEU A 50 2.90 3.40 -13.82
N SER A 51 4.05 3.89 -14.28
CA SER A 51 4.29 4.23 -15.68
C SER A 51 5.56 3.56 -16.18
N PHE A 52 5.45 2.81 -17.28
CA PHE A 52 6.52 1.98 -17.84
C PHE A 52 7.12 2.66 -19.08
N GLN A 53 8.36 3.11 -18.98
CA GLN A 53 9.01 3.87 -20.06
C GLN A 53 9.94 3.05 -20.94
N GLU A 54 10.57 2.03 -20.36
CA GLU A 54 11.55 1.18 -21.02
C GLU A 54 11.34 -0.27 -20.56
N GLU A 55 11.44 -1.21 -21.50
CA GLU A 55 11.34 -2.64 -21.20
C GLU A 55 12.50 -3.07 -20.30
N GLY A 56 12.21 -3.95 -19.33
CA GLY A 56 13.21 -4.45 -18.40
C GLY A 56 13.71 -3.45 -17.34
N LYS A 57 13.17 -2.23 -17.31
CA LYS A 57 13.52 -1.19 -16.33
C LYS A 57 12.40 -0.98 -15.30
N ALA A 58 12.81 -0.56 -14.11
CA ALA A 58 11.89 -0.20 -13.04
C ALA A 58 10.89 0.88 -13.53
N PRO A 59 9.59 0.75 -13.20
CA PRO A 59 8.61 1.77 -13.55
C PRO A 59 8.81 3.03 -12.71
N VAL A 60 8.23 4.13 -13.19
CA VAL A 60 8.05 5.34 -12.38
C VAL A 60 6.71 5.22 -11.65
N ALA A 61 6.76 5.16 -10.32
CA ALA A 61 5.59 5.18 -9.46
C ALA A 61 5.15 6.61 -9.10
N ASN A 62 3.92 6.78 -8.62
CA ASN A 62 3.42 8.08 -8.14
C ASN A 62 3.92 8.46 -6.73
N ALA A 63 4.69 7.60 -6.08
CA ALA A 63 5.48 7.90 -4.87
C ALA A 63 6.87 7.24 -4.99
N SER A 64 7.92 7.89 -4.50
CA SER A 64 9.28 7.33 -4.56
C SER A 64 9.49 6.24 -3.50
N ALA A 65 10.40 5.30 -3.77
CA ALA A 65 10.79 4.28 -2.80
C ALA A 65 11.32 4.90 -1.50
N SER A 66 12.11 5.98 -1.60
CA SER A 66 12.62 6.76 -0.47
C SER A 66 11.55 7.51 0.34
N TYR A 67 10.40 7.83 -0.26
CA TYR A 67 9.29 8.43 0.46
C TYR A 67 8.53 7.35 1.25
N LEU A 68 8.24 6.23 0.59
CA LEU A 68 7.51 5.12 1.19
C LEU A 68 8.29 4.45 2.33
N SER A 69 9.60 4.32 2.21
CA SER A 69 10.44 3.70 3.26
C SER A 69 10.44 4.45 4.59
N GLN A 70 9.98 5.71 4.64
CA GLN A 70 9.77 6.44 5.89
C GLN A 70 8.61 5.88 6.73
N TYR A 71 7.78 5.01 6.14
CA TYR A 71 6.60 4.38 6.73
C TYR A 71 6.67 2.85 6.67
N ASP A 72 7.88 2.27 6.53
CA ASP A 72 8.06 0.84 6.24
C ASP A 72 7.22 0.34 5.05
N ALA A 73 7.09 1.19 4.02
CA ALA A 73 6.34 0.89 2.81
C ALA A 73 7.27 0.66 1.61
N TYR A 74 6.96 -0.35 0.79
CA TYR A 74 7.81 -0.82 -0.29
C TYR A 74 6.99 -1.18 -1.54
N TYR A 75 7.59 -1.03 -2.71
CA TYR A 75 7.01 -1.50 -3.97
C TYR A 75 8.05 -2.12 -4.92
N ILE A 76 9.33 -1.98 -4.59
CA ILE A 76 10.49 -2.39 -5.39
C ILE A 76 11.71 -2.50 -4.48
N GLU A 77 12.63 -3.42 -4.78
CA GLU A 77 14.01 -3.37 -4.28
C GLU A 77 14.87 -2.54 -5.25
N GLU A 78 15.53 -1.48 -4.79
CA GLU A 78 16.45 -0.69 -5.63
C GLU A 78 17.78 -1.45 -5.83
N THR A 79 17.78 -2.43 -6.72
CA THR A 79 18.92 -3.33 -6.99
C THR A 79 19.12 -3.59 -8.49
N GLU A 80 20.32 -4.05 -8.85
CA GLU A 80 20.62 -4.61 -10.19
C GLU A 80 20.53 -6.15 -10.19
N GLU A 81 20.34 -6.77 -9.03
CA GLU A 81 20.14 -8.22 -8.92
C GLU A 81 18.78 -8.62 -9.50
N LYS A 82 18.76 -9.68 -10.32
CA LYS A 82 17.54 -10.20 -10.95
C LYS A 82 16.68 -11.00 -9.95
N LYS A 83 16.17 -10.30 -8.94
CA LYS A 83 15.23 -10.83 -7.94
C LYS A 83 13.80 -10.47 -8.31
N ILE A 84 12.88 -11.40 -8.04
CA ILE A 84 11.44 -11.22 -8.13
C ILE A 84 10.82 -11.56 -6.79
N TYR A 85 9.94 -10.67 -6.32
CA TYR A 85 9.09 -10.87 -5.17
C TYR A 85 7.66 -11.09 -5.64
N LEU A 86 7.22 -12.35 -5.66
CA LEU A 86 5.91 -12.71 -6.19
C LEU A 86 4.83 -12.58 -5.10
N THR A 87 3.76 -11.87 -5.42
CA THR A 87 2.66 -11.63 -4.47
C THR A 87 1.30 -11.82 -5.13
N PHE A 88 0.33 -12.24 -4.33
CA PHE A 88 -1.05 -12.45 -4.76
C PHE A 88 -2.03 -11.75 -3.84
N ASP A 89 -3.04 -11.08 -4.40
CA ASP A 89 -4.17 -10.57 -3.63
C ASP A 89 -5.33 -11.58 -3.72
N CYS A 90 -5.89 -11.94 -2.57
CA CYS A 90 -6.80 -13.07 -2.41
C CYS A 90 -8.10 -12.67 -1.71
N GLY A 91 -9.10 -12.29 -2.52
CA GLY A 91 -10.44 -11.91 -2.03
C GLY A 91 -11.38 -13.09 -1.79
N PHE A 92 -11.34 -14.09 -2.67
CA PHE A 92 -12.11 -15.34 -2.58
C PHE A 92 -11.44 -16.43 -3.42
N GLU A 93 -11.83 -17.69 -3.23
CA GLU A 93 -11.33 -18.81 -4.03
C GLU A 93 -12.18 -19.06 -5.27
N SER A 94 -11.55 -19.16 -6.45
CA SER A 94 -12.22 -19.43 -7.74
C SER A 94 -11.88 -20.79 -8.36
N GLY A 95 -11.11 -21.64 -7.66
CA GLY A 95 -10.61 -22.93 -8.16
C GLY A 95 -9.18 -22.89 -8.71
N CYS A 96 -8.52 -21.75 -8.62
CA CYS A 96 -7.22 -21.46 -9.24
C CYS A 96 -6.04 -21.63 -8.29
N THR A 97 -6.22 -21.40 -6.98
CA THR A 97 -5.13 -21.42 -6.00
C THR A 97 -4.39 -22.75 -5.92
N PRO A 98 -5.04 -23.93 -6.02
CA PRO A 98 -4.31 -25.19 -6.01
C PRO A 98 -3.25 -25.30 -7.13
N ALA A 99 -3.59 -24.88 -8.35
CA ALA A 99 -2.67 -24.90 -9.49
C ALA A 99 -1.56 -23.86 -9.35
N ILE A 100 -1.87 -22.68 -8.79
CA ILE A 100 -0.88 -21.65 -8.45
C ILE A 100 0.16 -22.21 -7.48
N LEU A 101 -0.28 -22.80 -6.36
CA LEU A 101 0.61 -23.40 -5.35
C LEU A 101 1.44 -24.55 -5.92
N ASP A 102 0.86 -25.39 -6.79
CA ASP A 102 1.60 -26.47 -7.47
C ASP A 102 2.73 -25.92 -8.36
N ALA A 103 2.46 -24.84 -9.10
CA ALA A 103 3.46 -24.17 -9.92
C ALA A 103 4.58 -23.55 -9.07
N LEU A 104 4.23 -22.83 -7.99
CA LEU A 104 5.20 -22.23 -7.08
C LEU A 104 6.13 -23.28 -6.46
N LYS A 105 5.56 -24.38 -5.97
CA LYS A 105 6.31 -25.50 -5.40
C LYS A 105 7.26 -26.15 -6.40
N LYS A 106 6.85 -26.30 -7.66
CA LYS A 106 7.70 -26.88 -8.70
C LYS A 106 8.95 -26.03 -9.00
N HIS A 107 8.84 -24.72 -8.83
CA HIS A 107 9.89 -23.75 -9.09
C HIS A 107 10.67 -23.33 -7.84
N ASP A 108 10.38 -23.93 -6.67
CA ASP A 108 10.88 -23.49 -5.37
C ASP A 108 10.71 -21.96 -5.18
N ALA A 109 9.60 -21.41 -5.70
CA ALA A 109 9.35 -19.99 -5.77
C ALA A 109 8.53 -19.54 -4.54
N PRO A 110 9.13 -18.85 -3.55
CA PRO A 110 8.37 -18.30 -2.44
C PRO A 110 7.47 -17.17 -2.93
N ALA A 111 6.25 -17.12 -2.41
CA ALA A 111 5.29 -16.06 -2.67
C ALA A 111 4.68 -15.53 -1.37
N THR A 112 4.05 -14.36 -1.46
CA THR A 112 3.23 -13.80 -0.38
C THR A 112 1.77 -13.66 -0.83
N PHE A 113 0.85 -14.21 -0.05
CA PHE A 113 -0.59 -14.13 -0.32
C PHE A 113 -1.23 -13.14 0.65
N PHE A 114 -1.68 -11.99 0.15
CA PHE A 114 -2.45 -11.01 0.91
C PHE A 114 -3.92 -11.42 0.89
N ILE A 115 -4.39 -11.98 1.99
CA ILE A 115 -5.75 -12.55 2.08
C ILE A 115 -6.71 -11.59 2.78
N VAL A 116 -8.00 -11.69 2.47
CA VAL A 116 -9.08 -11.04 3.23
C VAL A 116 -9.77 -12.03 4.17
N GLY A 117 -10.61 -11.54 5.09
CA GLY A 117 -11.39 -12.37 6.02
C GLY A 117 -12.20 -13.46 5.32
N ASN A 118 -12.99 -13.07 4.31
CA ASN A 118 -13.79 -14.00 3.51
C ASN A 118 -12.97 -15.16 2.89
N TYR A 119 -11.73 -14.89 2.44
CA TYR A 119 -10.87 -15.94 1.89
C TYR A 119 -10.49 -16.97 2.96
N LEU A 120 -10.11 -16.49 4.14
CA LEU A 120 -9.73 -17.36 5.26
C LEU A 120 -10.92 -18.18 5.80
N GLU A 121 -12.09 -17.56 5.95
CA GLU A 121 -13.31 -18.22 6.42
C GLU A 121 -13.76 -19.35 5.50
N THR A 122 -13.66 -19.14 4.19
CA THR A 122 -14.21 -20.07 3.18
C THR A 122 -13.19 -21.06 2.64
N SER A 123 -11.89 -20.77 2.76
CA SER A 123 -10.80 -21.60 2.21
C SER A 123 -9.62 -21.80 3.18
N PRO A 124 -9.86 -22.14 4.46
CA PRO A 124 -8.80 -22.22 5.47
C PRO A 124 -7.74 -23.28 5.15
N GLU A 125 -8.12 -24.38 4.49
CA GLU A 125 -7.18 -25.45 4.10
C GLU A 125 -6.17 -24.99 3.05
N LEU A 126 -6.54 -24.04 2.17
CA LEU A 126 -5.59 -23.45 1.22
C LEU A 126 -4.61 -22.52 1.93
N VAL A 127 -5.07 -21.76 2.93
CA VAL A 127 -4.18 -20.91 3.74
C VAL A 127 -3.20 -21.75 4.56
N LYS A 128 -3.64 -22.88 5.14
CA LYS A 128 -2.74 -23.85 5.79
C LYS A 128 -1.69 -24.37 4.82
N ARG A 129 -2.12 -24.76 3.61
CA ARG A 129 -1.20 -25.22 2.56
C ARG A 129 -0.17 -24.15 2.17
N MET A 130 -0.56 -22.87 2.06
CA MET A 130 0.37 -21.77 1.81
C MET A 130 1.50 -21.75 2.84
N VAL A 131 1.15 -21.87 4.13
CA VAL A 131 2.12 -21.88 5.23
C VAL A 131 2.98 -23.14 5.22
N GLU A 132 2.37 -24.32 5.05
CA GLU A 132 3.07 -25.61 5.02
C GLU A 132 4.07 -25.71 3.86
N GLU A 133 3.78 -25.06 2.73
CA GLU A 133 4.64 -25.02 1.54
C GLU A 133 5.66 -23.86 1.59
N GLY A 134 5.74 -23.13 2.70
CA GLY A 134 6.78 -22.13 2.96
C GLY A 134 6.49 -20.74 2.39
N HIS A 135 5.24 -20.46 2.01
CA HIS A 135 4.81 -19.13 1.59
C HIS A 135 4.46 -18.25 2.79
N THR A 136 4.46 -16.93 2.57
CA THR A 136 4.00 -15.97 3.59
C THR A 136 2.53 -15.61 3.35
N VAL A 137 1.76 -15.47 4.44
CA VAL A 137 0.41 -14.93 4.38
C VAL A 137 0.42 -13.53 4.99
N GLY A 138 0.01 -12.54 4.21
CA GLY A 138 -0.12 -11.14 4.60
C GLY A 138 -1.58 -10.72 4.74
N ASN A 139 -1.76 -9.53 5.31
CA ASN A 139 -3.04 -8.94 5.63
C ASN A 139 -3.54 -8.05 4.48
N HIS A 140 -4.70 -8.37 3.92
CA HIS A 140 -5.40 -7.53 2.93
C HIS A 140 -6.69 -6.93 3.50
N THR A 141 -6.73 -6.74 4.83
CA THR A 141 -7.88 -6.32 5.66
C THR A 141 -8.98 -7.37 5.77
N TYR A 142 -9.83 -7.28 6.77
CA TYR A 142 -10.92 -8.23 6.95
C TYR A 142 -12.00 -8.07 5.86
N HIS A 143 -12.47 -6.84 5.65
CA HIS A 143 -13.61 -6.55 4.78
C HIS A 143 -13.25 -5.91 3.43
N HIS A 144 -11.96 -5.65 3.18
CA HIS A 144 -11.48 -4.99 1.96
C HIS A 144 -12.10 -3.58 1.70
N PRO A 145 -12.23 -2.69 2.71
CA PRO A 145 -12.74 -1.34 2.49
C PRO A 145 -11.68 -0.44 1.82
N ASP A 146 -12.09 0.72 1.30
CA ASP A 146 -11.13 1.78 1.00
C ASP A 146 -10.57 2.33 2.32
N MET A 147 -9.41 1.81 2.71
CA MET A 147 -8.76 2.18 3.97
C MET A 147 -8.49 3.67 4.02
N SER A 148 -8.23 4.35 2.90
CA SER A 148 -7.87 5.79 2.86
C SER A 148 -8.97 6.71 3.39
N GLN A 149 -10.21 6.21 3.48
CA GLN A 149 -11.36 6.94 4.03
C GLN A 149 -11.53 6.74 5.55
N ILE A 150 -10.77 5.84 6.15
CA ILE A 150 -10.78 5.58 7.59
C ILE A 150 -9.88 6.60 8.28
N SER A 151 -10.48 7.42 9.15
CA SER A 151 -9.81 8.57 9.77
C SER A 151 -9.34 8.32 11.20
N THR A 152 -9.76 7.23 11.82
CA THR A 152 -9.34 6.87 13.19
C THR A 152 -8.42 5.66 13.15
N GLU A 153 -7.38 5.69 13.98
CA GLU A 153 -6.46 4.55 14.14
C GLU A 153 -7.18 3.33 14.70
N THR A 154 -8.22 3.52 15.52
CA THR A 154 -9.03 2.44 16.08
C THR A 154 -9.77 1.66 14.99
N ASP A 155 -10.48 2.34 14.10
CA ASP A 155 -11.21 1.68 13.01
C ASP A 155 -10.23 1.06 11.99
N PHE A 156 -9.09 1.72 11.75
CA PHE A 156 -8.04 1.19 10.87
C PHE A 156 -7.43 -0.09 11.46
N ALA A 157 -7.14 -0.09 12.77
CA ALA A 157 -6.61 -1.25 13.48
C ALA A 157 -7.63 -2.39 13.55
N GLU A 158 -8.92 -2.10 13.68
CA GLU A 158 -9.98 -3.12 13.73
C GLU A 158 -9.99 -4.00 12.46
N GLU A 159 -9.85 -3.41 11.28
CA GLU A 159 -9.78 -4.15 10.01
C GLU A 159 -8.58 -5.10 9.93
N LEU A 160 -7.43 -4.69 10.47
CA LEU A 160 -6.20 -5.48 10.44
C LEU A 160 -6.21 -6.56 11.53
N GLN A 161 -6.52 -6.17 12.77
CA GLN A 161 -6.49 -7.05 13.94
C GLN A 161 -7.58 -8.12 13.92
N SER A 162 -8.75 -7.82 13.33
CA SER A 162 -9.80 -8.84 13.15
C SER A 162 -9.33 -9.99 12.29
N LEU A 163 -8.57 -9.70 11.21
CA LEU A 163 -8.02 -10.73 10.34
C LEU A 163 -6.86 -11.47 11.02
N GLU A 164 -6.00 -10.76 11.76
CA GLU A 164 -4.93 -11.39 12.55
C GLU A 164 -5.50 -12.40 13.55
N ALA A 165 -6.55 -12.03 14.28
CA ALA A 165 -7.18 -12.89 15.28
C ALA A 165 -7.78 -14.16 14.64
N LEU A 166 -8.50 -14.01 13.52
CA LEU A 166 -9.04 -15.13 12.77
C LEU A 166 -7.91 -16.05 12.25
N TYR A 167 -6.83 -15.47 11.73
CA TYR A 167 -5.67 -16.21 11.26
C TYR A 167 -4.98 -16.99 12.37
N GLU A 168 -4.72 -16.37 13.52
CA GLU A 168 -4.10 -17.04 14.65
C GLU A 168 -4.98 -18.18 15.18
N GLU A 169 -6.30 -17.99 15.25
CA GLU A 169 -7.25 -19.06 15.60
C GLU A 169 -7.21 -20.23 14.61
N THR A 170 -7.11 -19.92 13.31
CA THR A 170 -7.26 -20.91 12.23
C THR A 170 -5.97 -21.68 11.94
N ILE A 171 -4.83 -20.98 12.01
CA ILE A 171 -3.51 -21.47 11.60
C ILE A 171 -2.66 -21.84 12.82
N GLY A 172 -2.94 -21.27 14.00
CA GLY A 172 -2.22 -21.57 15.24
C GLY A 172 -0.88 -20.87 15.38
N GLN A 173 -0.63 -19.82 14.59
CA GLN A 173 0.56 -18.97 14.67
C GLN A 173 0.20 -17.52 14.32
N PRO A 174 0.98 -16.51 14.79
CA PRO A 174 0.71 -15.12 14.45
C PRO A 174 0.89 -14.86 12.95
N MET A 175 0.03 -14.00 12.38
CA MET A 175 0.17 -13.54 11.01
C MET A 175 1.42 -12.66 10.87
N ALA A 176 2.09 -12.72 9.72
CA ALA A 176 3.12 -11.74 9.39
C ALA A 176 2.51 -10.34 9.33
N LYS A 177 3.20 -9.34 9.89
CA LYS A 177 2.80 -7.93 9.84
C LYS A 177 3.08 -7.32 8.46
N TYR A 178 2.63 -7.98 7.41
CA TYR A 178 2.69 -7.52 6.02
C TYR A 178 1.29 -7.07 5.64
N TYR A 179 1.16 -5.85 5.12
CA TYR A 179 -0.12 -5.26 4.76
C TYR A 179 -0.09 -4.79 3.32
N ARG A 180 -1.17 -5.03 2.58
CA ARG A 180 -1.41 -4.38 1.29
C ARG A 180 -2.73 -3.61 1.34
N PRO A 181 -2.74 -2.31 1.05
CA PRO A 181 -3.98 -1.54 1.01
C PRO A 181 -4.93 -2.06 -0.07
N PRO A 182 -6.21 -2.32 0.26
CA PRO A 182 -7.23 -2.64 -0.73
C PRO A 182 -7.22 -1.68 -1.91
N GLN A 183 -7.32 -2.22 -3.13
CA GLN A 183 -7.37 -1.46 -4.38
C GLN A 183 -6.12 -0.59 -4.67
N GLY A 184 -5.05 -0.72 -3.87
CA GLY A 184 -3.88 0.16 -3.94
C GLY A 184 -4.17 1.61 -3.56
N ILE A 185 -5.28 1.89 -2.87
CA ILE A 185 -5.64 3.25 -2.45
C ILE A 185 -5.01 3.51 -1.08
N TYR A 186 -4.30 4.63 -0.94
CA TYR A 186 -3.63 4.98 0.31
C TYR A 186 -3.67 6.48 0.59
N SER A 187 -3.31 6.86 1.81
CA SER A 187 -3.02 8.23 2.23
C SER A 187 -1.76 8.22 3.11
N GLU A 188 -1.09 9.36 3.29
CA GLU A 188 0.03 9.46 4.24
C GLU A 188 -0.40 9.05 5.65
N THR A 189 -1.61 9.45 6.06
CA THR A 189 -2.18 9.11 7.37
C THR A 189 -2.30 7.60 7.56
N ASN A 190 -2.74 6.87 6.52
CA ASN A 190 -2.87 5.42 6.58
C ASN A 190 -1.53 4.70 6.56
N LEU A 191 -0.54 5.21 5.81
CA LEU A 191 0.82 4.69 5.86
C LEU A 191 1.40 4.84 7.26
N GLN A 192 1.18 5.99 7.90
CA GLN A 192 1.57 6.21 9.29
C GLN A 192 0.85 5.27 10.26
N MET A 193 -0.47 5.09 10.14
CA MET A 193 -1.22 4.16 11.01
C MET A 193 -0.73 2.72 10.87
N ALA A 194 -0.48 2.25 9.64
CA ALA A 194 0.10 0.92 9.42
C ALA A 194 1.48 0.79 10.07
N HIS A 195 2.36 1.77 9.84
CA HIS A 195 3.70 1.82 10.44
C HIS A 195 3.65 1.79 11.98
N ASP A 196 2.79 2.60 12.59
CA ASP A 196 2.63 2.69 14.05
C ASP A 196 2.11 1.36 14.65
N LEU A 197 1.32 0.61 13.88
CA LEU A 197 0.86 -0.74 14.23
C LEU A 197 1.91 -1.85 13.94
N GLY A 198 3.10 -1.48 13.46
CA GLY A 198 4.21 -2.38 13.18
C GLY A 198 4.11 -3.12 11.84
N TYR A 199 3.27 -2.64 10.92
CA TYR A 199 3.11 -3.24 9.60
C TYR A 199 4.13 -2.74 8.59
N GLN A 200 4.64 -3.65 7.78
CA GLN A 200 5.31 -3.35 6.52
C GLN A 200 4.25 -3.30 5.41
N THR A 201 4.17 -2.17 4.71
CA THR A 201 3.18 -1.96 3.66
C THR A 201 3.76 -2.30 2.29
N PHE A 202 3.10 -3.16 1.51
CA PHE A 202 3.58 -3.57 0.19
C PHE A 202 2.63 -3.14 -0.92
N PHE A 203 3.14 -2.34 -1.85
CA PHE A 203 2.55 -2.12 -3.15
C PHE A 203 3.18 -3.10 -4.17
N TRP A 204 3.28 -2.68 -5.43
CA TRP A 204 3.85 -3.46 -6.52
C TRP A 204 4.56 -2.55 -7.53
N SER A 205 5.52 -3.11 -8.26
CA SER A 205 6.18 -2.48 -9.41
C SER A 205 5.80 -3.16 -10.74
N LEU A 206 5.07 -4.26 -10.68
CA LEU A 206 4.57 -4.95 -11.87
C LEU A 206 3.20 -5.56 -11.59
N ALA A 207 2.22 -5.19 -12.41
CA ALA A 207 0.89 -5.76 -12.42
C ALA A 207 0.30 -5.66 -13.83
N TYR A 208 -0.77 -6.40 -14.06
CA TYR A 208 -1.61 -6.30 -15.25
C TYR A 208 -3.06 -6.60 -14.85
N VAL A 209 -4.00 -6.33 -15.74
CA VAL A 209 -5.43 -6.51 -15.45
C VAL A 209 -5.79 -7.99 -15.56
N ASP A 210 -5.81 -8.69 -14.43
CA ASP A 210 -6.12 -10.12 -14.31
C ASP A 210 -7.31 -10.40 -13.38
N TRP A 211 -7.86 -9.37 -12.72
CA TRP A 211 -8.90 -9.49 -11.70
C TRP A 211 -10.35 -9.44 -12.23
N TYR A 212 -10.58 -9.16 -13.51
CA TYR A 212 -11.94 -9.18 -14.08
C TYR A 212 -12.38 -10.61 -14.42
N GLN A 213 -13.12 -11.25 -13.51
CA GLN A 213 -13.47 -12.68 -13.62
C GLN A 213 -14.20 -13.03 -14.94
N ASP A 214 -15.05 -12.14 -15.45
CA ASP A 214 -15.82 -12.34 -16.69
C ASP A 214 -15.08 -11.88 -17.96
N ASP A 215 -13.88 -11.31 -17.82
CA ASP A 215 -13.07 -10.76 -18.92
C ASP A 215 -11.58 -11.03 -18.67
N GLN A 216 -11.25 -12.32 -18.60
CA GLN A 216 -9.88 -12.77 -18.33
C GLN A 216 -8.98 -12.57 -19.56
N PRO A 217 -7.76 -12.04 -19.39
CA PRO A 217 -6.83 -11.85 -20.49
C PRO A 217 -6.40 -13.20 -21.06
N THR A 218 -6.09 -13.26 -22.35
CA THR A 218 -5.44 -14.44 -22.94
C THR A 218 -4.03 -14.63 -22.40
N LYS A 219 -3.48 -15.84 -22.59
CA LYS A 219 -2.08 -16.13 -22.28
C LYS A 219 -1.13 -15.17 -22.99
N GLU A 220 -1.39 -14.88 -24.26
CA GLU A 220 -0.59 -13.99 -25.09
C GLU A 220 -0.61 -12.56 -24.53
N GLU A 221 -1.79 -12.03 -24.19
CA GLU A 221 -1.94 -10.71 -23.59
C GLU A 221 -1.24 -10.62 -22.22
N ALA A 222 -1.34 -11.67 -21.40
CA ALA A 222 -0.64 -11.73 -20.12
C ALA A 222 0.89 -11.68 -20.34
N PHE A 223 1.43 -12.49 -21.24
CA PHE A 223 2.87 -12.54 -21.51
C PHE A 223 3.40 -11.26 -22.16
N GLU A 224 2.63 -10.61 -23.03
CA GLU A 224 2.95 -9.29 -23.59
C GLU A 224 3.07 -8.20 -22.53
N LYS A 225 2.47 -8.37 -21.35
CA LYS A 225 2.65 -7.45 -20.21
C LYS A 225 3.76 -7.90 -19.28
N LEU A 226 3.75 -9.16 -18.87
CA LEU A 226 4.57 -9.66 -17.76
C LEU A 226 6.05 -9.84 -18.15
N ILE A 227 6.33 -10.31 -19.37
CA ILE A 227 7.71 -10.59 -19.82
C ILE A 227 8.51 -9.31 -20.07
N PRO A 228 8.05 -8.34 -20.89
CA PRO A 228 8.86 -7.16 -21.18
C PRO A 228 8.94 -6.17 -20.02
N ARG A 229 8.02 -6.23 -19.04
CA ARG A 229 8.00 -5.30 -17.90
C ARG A 229 8.78 -5.79 -16.68
N ILE A 230 9.14 -7.08 -16.62
CA ILE A 230 9.89 -7.60 -15.46
C ILE A 230 11.27 -6.95 -15.37
N HIS A 231 11.66 -6.54 -14.16
CA HIS A 231 12.89 -5.81 -13.91
C HIS A 231 13.55 -6.32 -12.61
N PRO A 232 14.86 -6.07 -12.39
CA PRO A 232 15.52 -6.31 -11.11
C PRO A 232 14.73 -5.74 -9.92
N GLY A 233 14.61 -6.52 -8.85
CA GLY A 233 13.93 -6.11 -7.61
C GLY A 233 12.40 -5.99 -7.71
N ALA A 234 11.77 -6.56 -8.75
CA ALA A 234 10.34 -6.37 -8.99
C ALA A 234 9.47 -7.00 -7.90
N VAL A 235 8.50 -6.23 -7.38
CA VAL A 235 7.36 -6.77 -6.61
C VAL A 235 6.20 -6.95 -7.56
N VAL A 236 5.86 -8.21 -7.84
CA VAL A 236 4.83 -8.59 -8.80
C VAL A 236 3.51 -8.82 -8.07
N LEU A 237 2.44 -8.15 -8.52
CA LEU A 237 1.07 -8.39 -8.09
C LEU A 237 0.32 -9.20 -9.15
N LEU A 238 -0.23 -10.33 -8.73
CA LEU A 238 -1.19 -11.16 -9.47
C LEU A 238 -2.42 -11.43 -8.59
N HIS A 239 -3.49 -11.96 -9.16
CA HIS A 239 -4.68 -12.38 -8.42
C HIS A 239 -4.90 -13.88 -8.49
N ASN A 240 -5.27 -14.48 -7.35
CA ASN A 240 -5.59 -15.90 -7.27
C ASN A 240 -6.89 -16.26 -7.99
N THR A 241 -7.74 -15.27 -8.30
CA THR A 241 -9.03 -15.49 -8.96
C THR A 241 -8.91 -15.68 -10.47
N SER A 242 -7.74 -15.39 -11.04
CA SER A 242 -7.49 -15.43 -12.47
C SER A 242 -7.21 -16.85 -12.96
N GLN A 243 -8.08 -17.38 -13.83
CA GLN A 243 -7.83 -18.65 -14.51
C GLN A 243 -6.61 -18.56 -15.41
N THR A 244 -6.40 -17.40 -16.06
CA THR A 244 -5.21 -17.16 -16.87
C THR A 244 -3.94 -17.31 -16.06
N ASN A 245 -3.87 -16.73 -14.85
CA ASN A 245 -2.71 -16.93 -13.97
C ASN A 245 -2.50 -18.40 -13.62
N ALA A 246 -3.55 -19.11 -13.22
CA ALA A 246 -3.46 -20.53 -12.88
C ALA A 246 -2.90 -21.37 -14.05
N ASP A 247 -3.31 -21.07 -15.27
CA ASP A 247 -2.89 -21.80 -16.47
C ASP A 247 -1.45 -21.47 -16.90
N ILE A 248 -1.02 -20.22 -16.74
CA ILE A 248 0.28 -19.76 -17.27
C ILE A 248 1.42 -19.76 -16.26
N LEU A 249 1.14 -19.78 -14.95
CA LEU A 249 2.14 -19.46 -13.93
C LEU A 249 3.38 -20.34 -14.03
N ASN A 250 3.23 -21.66 -14.20
CA ASN A 250 4.36 -22.56 -14.38
C ASN A 250 5.27 -22.15 -15.56
N GLU A 251 4.67 -21.80 -16.70
CA GLU A 251 5.44 -21.36 -17.87
C GLU A 251 6.05 -19.97 -17.68
N LEU A 252 5.33 -19.06 -17.00
CA LEU A 252 5.83 -17.73 -16.68
C LEU A 252 7.07 -17.78 -15.78
N LEU A 253 7.03 -18.59 -14.71
CA LEU A 253 8.16 -18.78 -13.80
C LEU A 253 9.37 -19.35 -14.56
N THR A 254 9.15 -20.37 -15.41
CA THR A 254 10.20 -20.92 -16.29
C THR A 254 10.83 -19.84 -17.16
N LYS A 255 10.03 -18.97 -17.78
CA LYS A 255 10.55 -17.88 -18.64
C LYS A 255 11.37 -16.88 -17.85
N TRP A 256 10.94 -16.50 -16.65
CA TRP A 256 11.70 -15.59 -15.81
C TRP A 256 13.04 -16.21 -15.35
N GLU A 257 13.06 -17.50 -15.01
CA GLU A 257 14.30 -18.24 -14.74
C GLU A 257 15.24 -18.28 -15.95
N GLU A 258 14.71 -18.54 -17.16
CA GLU A 258 15.48 -18.50 -18.41
C GLU A 258 16.06 -17.10 -18.69
N MET A 259 15.37 -16.04 -18.26
CA MET A 259 15.85 -14.66 -18.28
C MET A 259 16.89 -14.35 -17.19
N GLY A 260 17.16 -15.32 -16.29
CA GLY A 260 18.13 -15.23 -15.21
C GLY A 260 17.59 -14.63 -13.91
N TYR A 261 16.26 -14.59 -13.74
CA TYR A 261 15.65 -14.18 -12.46
C TYR A 261 15.60 -15.31 -11.45
N THR A 262 15.54 -14.91 -10.18
CA THR A 262 15.36 -15.79 -9.02
C THR A 262 14.23 -15.25 -8.14
N PHE A 263 13.54 -16.15 -7.43
CA PHE A 263 12.37 -15.80 -6.61
C PHE A 263 12.76 -15.70 -5.14
N HIS A 264 12.35 -14.60 -4.50
CA HIS A 264 12.71 -14.29 -3.12
C HIS A 264 11.48 -13.95 -2.28
N PRO A 265 11.45 -14.31 -0.98
CA PRO A 265 10.37 -13.93 -0.09
C PRO A 265 10.45 -12.43 0.25
N LEU A 266 9.29 -11.79 0.50
CA LEU A 266 9.25 -10.37 0.88
C LEU A 266 10.07 -10.04 2.14
N SER A 267 10.35 -11.02 3.01
CA SER A 267 11.23 -10.83 4.16
C SER A 267 12.65 -10.38 3.80
N GLU A 268 13.11 -10.61 2.57
CA GLU A 268 14.40 -10.11 2.11
C GLU A 268 14.34 -8.65 1.64
N LEU A 269 13.19 -8.18 1.14
CA LEU A 269 12.99 -6.78 0.77
C LEU A 269 12.99 -5.85 2.00
N CYS A 270 12.47 -6.34 3.12
CA CYS A 270 12.26 -5.53 4.33
C CYS A 270 13.45 -5.49 5.29
N ARG A 271 14.56 -6.17 4.93
CA ARG A 271 15.81 -6.16 5.70
C ARG A 271 16.78 -5.08 5.23
N VAL A 272 16.38 -4.26 4.25
CA VAL A 272 17.18 -3.21 3.62
C VAL A 272 17.03 -1.89 4.39
#